data_AF-A0A968NP49-F1
#
_entry.id   AF-A0A968NP49-F1
#
_cell.length_a   1.000
_cell.length_b   1.000
_cell.length_c   1.000
_cell.angle_alpha   90.00
_cell.angle_beta   90.00
_cell.angle_gamma   90.00
#
_symmetry.space_group_name_H-M   'P 1'
#
loop_
_entity.id
_entity.type
_entity.pdbx_description
1 polymer ?
#
loop_
_entity_poly.entity_id
_entity_poly.type
_entity_poly.pdbx_seq_one_letter_code
_entity_poly.pdbx_strand_id
1 'polypeptide(L)' 'MVQIPEERELMATVYLKDGTKVEVPMDELGDYLEANRDNIQPRTIKRRGPVRSKLPETNPVG' A
#
# COMPACT_ATOMS: atom_id res chain seq x y z
N MET A 1 32.27 -10.22 -9.71
CA MET A 1 31.23 -10.88 -8.90
C MET A 1 30.13 -9.86 -8.68
N VAL A 2 29.00 -10.00 -9.37
CA VAL A 2 27.83 -9.14 -9.16
C VAL A 2 27.16 -9.65 -7.88
N GLN A 3 27.26 -8.89 -6.80
CA GLN A 3 26.52 -9.16 -5.57
C GLN A 3 25.04 -8.88 -5.90
N ILE A 4 24.27 -9.93 -6.12
CA ILE A 4 22.81 -9.85 -6.15
C ILE A 4 22.43 -9.45 -4.73
N PRO A 5 21.77 -8.30 -4.51
CA PRO A 5 21.30 -7.95 -3.17
C PRO A 5 20.35 -9.06 -2.73
N GLU A 6 20.61 -9.62 -1.55
CA GLU A 6 19.74 -10.63 -0.91
C GLU A 6 18.27 -10.23 -1.15
N GLU A 7 17.51 -11.13 -1.79
CA GLU A 7 16.06 -11.00 -1.93
C GLU A 7 15.48 -10.93 -0.53
N ARG A 8 15.33 -9.71 0.00
CA ARG A 8 14.58 -9.49 1.24
C ARG A 8 13.16 -9.89 0.92
N GLU A 9 12.71 -10.98 1.52
CA GLU A 9 11.32 -11.42 1.45
C GLU A 9 10.42 -10.21 1.69
N LEU A 10 9.63 -9.87 0.68
CA LEU A 10 8.72 -8.75 0.75
C LEU A 10 7.64 -9.09 1.78
N MET A 11 7.58 -8.31 2.86
CA MET A 11 6.58 -8.47 3.90
C MET A 11 5.51 -7.38 3.78
N ALA A 12 4.25 -7.75 3.91
CA ALA A 12 3.11 -6.86 3.93
C ALA A 12 2.53 -6.76 5.36
N THR A 13 2.29 -5.53 5.82
CA THR A 13 1.64 -5.31 7.13
C THR A 13 0.13 -5.27 6.97
N VAL A 14 -0.57 -6.24 7.57
CA VAL A 14 -2.03 -6.31 7.63
C VAL A 14 -2.50 -5.80 9.00
N TYR A 15 -3.50 -4.91 8.98
CA TYR A 15 -4.11 -4.36 10.19
C TYR A 15 -5.43 -5.08 10.45
N LEU A 16 -5.62 -5.57 11.67
CA LEU A 16 -6.82 -6.28 12.11
C LEU A 16 -7.74 -5.35 12.93
N LYS A 17 -9.02 -5.70 13.02
CA LYS A 17 -10.07 -4.91 13.69
C LYS A 17 -9.90 -4.82 15.20
N ASP A 18 -9.23 -5.81 15.80
CA ASP A 18 -8.83 -5.81 17.21
C ASP A 18 -7.68 -4.83 17.52
N GLY A 19 -7.11 -4.19 16.49
CA GLY A 19 -5.99 -3.27 16.59
C GLY A 19 -4.62 -3.94 16.44
N THR A 20 -4.59 -5.27 16.27
CA THR A 20 -3.38 -6.04 16.01
C THR A 20 -2.83 -5.75 14.61
N LYS A 21 -1.51 -5.86 14.46
CA LYS A 21 -0.82 -5.77 13.17
C LYS A 21 -0.03 -7.05 12.97
N VAL A 22 -0.12 -7.61 11.77
CA VAL A 22 0.56 -8.84 11.39
C VAL A 22 1.41 -8.56 10.16
N GLU A 23 2.66 -9.00 10.18
CA GLU A 23 3.53 -9.00 9.01
C GLU A 23 3.39 -10.35 8.32
N VAL A 24 3.00 -10.32 7.05
CA VAL A 24 2.72 -11.51 6.25
C VAL A 24 3.63 -11.48 5.01
N PRO A 25 4.32 -12.57 4.67
CA PRO A 25 5.06 -12.67 3.43
C PRO A 25 4.17 -12.39 2.22
N MET A 26 4.69 -11.73 1.20
CA MET A 26 3.90 -11.35 0.03
C MET A 26 3.32 -12.57 -0.69
N ASP A 27 4.03 -13.70 -0.66
CA ASP A 27 3.60 -14.96 -1.27
C ASP A 27 2.36 -15.56 -0.59
N GLU A 28 2.20 -15.33 0.72
CA GLU A 28 1.08 -15.83 1.54
C GLU A 28 -0.01 -14.77 1.75
N LEU A 29 0.23 -13.52 1.31
CA LEU A 29 -0.67 -12.41 1.58
C LEU A 29 -2.07 -12.65 1.02
N GLY A 30 -2.18 -13.24 -0.17
CA GLY A 30 -3.46 -13.52 -0.81
C GLY A 30 -4.35 -14.41 0.08
N ASP A 31 -3.80 -15.56 0.48
CA ASP A 31 -4.49 -16.54 1.32
C ASP A 31 -4.82 -15.96 2.69
N TYR A 32 -3.89 -15.21 3.28
CA TYR A 32 -4.12 -14.56 4.56
C TYR A 32 -5.26 -13.54 4.50
N LEU A 33 -5.32 -12.72 3.44
CA LEU A 33 -6.38 -11.73 3.24
C LEU A 33 -7.75 -12.36 3.04
N GLU A 34 -7.82 -13.48 2.34
CA GLU A 34 -9.07 -14.21 2.12
C GLU A 34 -9.56 -14.89 3.41
N ALA A 35 -8.67 -15.61 4.10
CA ALA A 35 -8.99 -16.32 5.34
C ALA A 35 -9.37 -15.36 6.49
N ASN A 36 -8.80 -14.16 6.53
CA ASN A 36 -9.04 -13.17 7.59
C ASN A 36 -9.91 -11.99 7.15
N ARG A 37 -10.61 -12.10 6.02
CA ARG A 37 -11.39 -11.01 5.40
C ARG A 37 -12.29 -10.26 6.38
N ASP A 38 -12.95 -10.99 7.29
CA ASP A 38 -13.87 -10.42 8.28
C ASP A 38 -13.17 -9.78 9.48
N ASN A 39 -11.90 -10.14 9.73
CA ASN A 39 -11.10 -9.64 10.84
C ASN A 39 -10.18 -8.49 10.44
N ILE A 40 -9.93 -8.31 9.14
CA ILE A 40 -9.09 -7.22 8.63
C ILE A 40 -9.80 -5.88 8.77
N GLN A 41 -9.05 -4.86 9.19
CA GLN A 41 -9.53 -3.49 9.28
C GLN A 41 -9.35 -2.79 7.92
N PRO A 42 -10.44 -2.57 7.15
CA PRO A 42 -10.35 -1.82 5.91
C PRO A 42 -10.04 -0.36 6.24
N ARG A 43 -8.80 0.08 5.99
CA ARG A 43 -8.43 1.49 6.09
C ARG A 43 -8.80 2.19 4.80
N THR A 44 -9.98 2.79 4.74
CA THR A 44 -10.27 3.81 3.73
C THR A 44 -9.50 5.08 4.09
N ILE A 45 -8.32 5.27 3.50
CA ILE A 45 -7.66 6.57 3.56
C ILE A 45 -8.57 7.54 2.82
N LYS A 46 -9.27 8.41 3.58
CA LYS A 46 -9.97 9.55 3.01
C LYS A 46 -8.91 10.41 2.30
N ARG A 47 -8.87 10.34 0.97
CA ARG A 47 -8.03 11.23 0.15
C ARG A 47 -8.39 12.65 0.56
N ARG A 48 -7.46 13.38 1.18
CA ARG A 48 -7.67 14.76 1.60
C ARG A 48 -7.77 15.63 0.35
N GLY A 49 -9.00 15.86 -0.09
CA GLY A 49 -9.35 16.84 -1.13
C GLY A 49 -8.90 16.48 -2.54
N PRO A 50 -9.47 17.17 -3.55
CA PRO A 50 -8.94 17.12 -4.90
C PRO A 50 -7.52 17.67 -4.88
N VAL A 51 -6.57 16.89 -5.39
CA VAL A 51 -5.25 17.40 -5.76
C VAL A 51 -5.50 18.46 -6.83
N ARG A 52 -5.49 19.75 -6.45
CA ARG A 52 -5.40 20.85 -7.41
C ARG A 52 -4.03 20.71 -8.07
N SER A 53 -3.95 19.89 -9.10
CA SER A 53 -2.88 19.94 -10.09
C SER A 53 -2.97 21.33 -10.71
N LYS A 54 -2.19 22.27 -10.18
CA LYS A 54 -1.84 23.49 -10.90
C LYS A 54 -1.05 23.03 -12.12
N LEU A 55 -1.74 22.79 -13.23
CA LEU A 55 -1.11 22.80 -14.54
C LEU A 55 -0.43 24.17 -14.65
N PRO A 56 0.88 24.26 -14.94
CA PRO A 56 1.48 25.53 -15.25
C PRO A 56 0.82 26.05 -16.52
N GLU A 57 0.07 27.15 -16.40
CA GLU A 57 -0.41 27.93 -17.55
C GLU A 57 0.81 28.29 -18.40
N THR A 58 0.96 27.59 -19.52
CA THR A 58 1.88 28.01 -20.57
C THR A 58 1.28 29.29 -21.15
N ASN A 59 1.93 30.43 -20.90
CA ASN A 59 1.56 31.72 -21.49
C ASN A 59 1.53 31.60 -23.02
N PRO A 60 0.43 31.94 -23.72
CA PRO A 60 0.51 32.15 -25.15
C PRO A 60 1.16 33.52 -25.40
N VAL A 61 2.35 33.51 -25.99
CA VAL A 61 2.87 34.66 -26.74
C VAL A 61 2.12 34.68 -28.07
N GLY A 62 1.32 35.73 -28.28
CA GLY A 62 0.61 36.01 -29.54
C GLY A 62 0.20 37.47 -29.56
#